data_AF-A0A3A0DS29-F1
#
_entry.id   AF-A0A3A0DS29-F1
#
_cell.length_a   1.000
_cell.length_b   1.000
_cell.length_c   1.000
_cell.angle_alpha   90.00
_cell.angle_beta   90.00
_cell.angle_gamma   90.00
#
_symmetry.space_group_name_H-M   'P 1'
#
loop_
_entity.id
_entity.type
_entity.pdbx_description
1 polymer ?
#
loop_
_entity_poly.entity_id
_entity_poly.type
_entity_poly.pdbx_seq_one_letter_code
_entity_poly.pdbx_strand_id
1 'polypeptide(L)'
;VHAPTASAMRKAGEVATPLHNNCSGKHAGMLALSKYLGALGQDYRDIEHPVQQLNLLNLAALAEVAPASIPVAVDGCSVPTFALPLQAAARAFSRRNSSFADGAANTSL
;
A
#
# COMPACT_ATOMS: atom_id res chain seq x y z
N VAL A 1 -14.97 10.25 7.75
CA VAL A 1 -15.92 9.13 7.82
C VAL A 1 -17.15 9.47 6.99
N HIS A 2 -17.62 8.57 6.12
CA HIS A 2 -18.81 8.79 5.29
C HIS A 2 -20.07 8.91 6.18
N ALA A 3 -20.66 10.11 6.25
CA ALA A 3 -21.71 10.44 7.22
C ALA A 3 -22.96 9.54 7.14
N PRO A 4 -23.46 9.16 5.95
CA PRO A 4 -24.58 8.21 5.85
C PRO A 4 -24.25 6.85 6.44
N THR A 5 -23.06 6.30 6.16
CA THR A 5 -22.62 5.00 6.69
C THR A 5 -22.48 5.04 8.21
N ALA A 6 -21.85 6.09 8.76
CA ALA A 6 -21.72 6.25 10.21
C ALA A 6 -23.08 6.39 10.91
N SER A 7 -24.04 7.06 10.29
CA SER A 7 -25.40 7.18 10.81
C SER A 7 -26.14 5.83 10.80
N ALA A 8 -26.03 5.07 9.71
CA ALA A 8 -26.62 3.74 9.59
C ALA A 8 -26.06 2.76 10.65
N MET A 9 -24.74 2.71 10.82
CA MET A 9 -24.09 1.87 11.83
C MET A 9 -24.56 2.20 13.25
N ARG A 10 -24.62 3.50 13.60
CA ARG A 10 -25.14 3.94 14.91
C ARG A 10 -26.59 3.51 15.14
N LYS A 11 -27.44 3.62 14.12
CA LYS A 11 -28.84 3.16 14.20
C LYS A 11 -28.95 1.64 14.34
N ALA A 12 -28.03 0.90 13.73
CA ALA A 12 -27.93 -0.55 13.85
C ALA A 12 -27.27 -1.02 15.15
N GLY A 13 -26.77 -0.11 16.01
CA GLY A 13 -26.04 -0.46 17.23
C GLY A 13 -24.62 -1.00 16.97
N GLU A 14 -24.10 -0.80 15.76
CA GLU A 14 -22.77 -1.26 15.35
C GLU A 14 -21.67 -0.30 15.80
N VAL A 15 -20.50 -0.86 16.12
CA VAL A 15 -19.30 -0.09 16.47
C VAL A 15 -18.36 -0.08 15.27
N ALA A 16 -17.87 1.10 14.90
CA ALA A 16 -16.87 1.23 13.84
C ALA A 16 -15.56 0.55 14.25
N THR A 17 -15.08 -0.35 13.38
CA THR A 17 -13.80 -1.06 13.52
C THR A 17 -12.83 -0.66 12.40
N PRO A 18 -11.53 -1.00 12.49
CA PRO A 18 -10.57 -0.75 11.42
C PRO A 18 -10.98 -1.28 10.05
N LEU A 19 -11.82 -2.33 9.98
CA LEU A 19 -12.34 -2.91 8.74
C LEU A 19 -13.21 -1.93 7.94
N HIS A 20 -13.83 -0.96 8.62
CA HIS A 20 -14.69 0.06 8.01
C HIS A 20 -13.91 1.22 7.40
N ASN A 21 -12.57 1.24 7.50
CA ASN A 21 -11.73 2.22 6.81
C ASN A 21 -11.48 1.80 5.36
N ASN A 22 -11.43 2.78 4.45
CA ASN A 22 -11.06 2.55 3.04
C ASN A 22 -9.64 1.99 2.85
N CYS A 23 -8.76 2.14 3.83
CA CYS A 23 -7.41 1.58 3.82
C CYS A 23 -7.34 0.10 4.22
N SER A 24 -8.41 -0.49 4.77
CA SER A 24 -8.38 -1.84 5.36
C SER A 24 -7.84 -2.91 4.42
N GLY A 25 -8.23 -2.89 3.14
CA GLY A 25 -7.72 -3.80 2.12
C GLY A 25 -6.21 -3.65 1.84
N LYS A 26 -5.68 -2.42 1.87
CA LYS A 26 -4.24 -2.17 1.71
C LYS A 26 -3.46 -2.74 2.90
N HIS A 27 -3.95 -2.56 4.13
CA HIS A 27 -3.33 -3.14 5.32
C HIS A 27 -3.37 -4.67 5.29
N ALA A 28 -4.51 -5.27 4.91
CA ALA A 28 -4.61 -6.72 4.76
C ALA A 28 -3.60 -7.26 3.72
N GLY A 29 -3.43 -6.57 2.60
CA GLY A 29 -2.42 -6.91 1.59
C GLY A 29 -0.99 -6.81 2.12
N MET A 30 -0.66 -5.74 2.86
CA MET A 30 0.66 -5.58 3.49
C MET A 30 0.95 -6.67 4.53
N LEU A 31 -0.05 -7.05 5.33
CA LEU A 31 0.07 -8.15 6.29
C LEU A 31 0.24 -9.50 5.60
N ALA A 32 -0.51 -9.76 4.53
CA ALA A 32 -0.37 -10.97 3.73
C ALA A 32 1.03 -11.05 3.08
N LEU A 33 1.54 -9.94 2.56
CA LEU A 33 2.90 -9.87 2.00
C LEU A 33 3.96 -10.03 3.09
N SER A 34 3.80 -9.40 4.26
CA SER A 34 4.68 -9.59 5.42
C SER A 34 4.75 -11.07 5.83
N LYS A 35 3.61 -11.78 5.83
CA LYS A 35 3.56 -13.23 6.06
C LYS A 35 4.33 -14.02 5.02
N TYR A 36 4.11 -13.72 3.73
CA TYR A 36 4.80 -14.38 2.64
C TYR A 36 6.32 -14.20 2.72
N LEU A 37 6.79 -13.02 3.12
CA LEU A 37 8.21 -12.70 3.30
C LEU A 37 8.80 -13.20 4.63
N GLY A 38 8.02 -13.86 5.49
CA GLY A 38 8.48 -14.31 6.81
C GLY A 38 8.78 -13.18 7.80
N ALA A 39 8.23 -11.98 7.59
CA ALA A 39 8.57 -10.75 8.33
C ALA A 39 7.50 -10.30 9.35
N LEU A 40 6.48 -11.13 9.64
CA LEU A 40 5.32 -10.76 10.48
C LEU A 40 5.66 -10.27 11.90
N GLY A 41 6.83 -10.60 12.44
CA GLY A 41 7.26 -10.15 13.77
C GLY A 41 7.70 -8.69 13.85
N GLN A 42 7.83 -8.01 12.71
CA GLN A 42 8.26 -6.63 12.61
C GLN A 42 7.05 -5.71 12.37
N ASP A 43 7.16 -4.43 12.73
CA ASP A 43 6.12 -3.46 12.41
C ASP A 43 6.11 -3.18 10.91
N TYR A 44 5.13 -3.73 10.19
CA TYR A 44 5.03 -3.56 8.72
C TYR A 44 4.86 -2.10 8.28
N ARG A 45 4.59 -1.18 9.20
CA ARG A 45 4.48 0.26 8.95
C ARG A 45 5.84 0.96 8.91
N ASP A 46 6.90 0.31 9.39
CA ASP A 46 8.26 0.85 9.32
C ASP A 46 8.71 0.95 7.85
N ILE A 47 9.30 2.08 7.47
CA ILE A 47 9.83 2.28 6.12
C ILE A 47 10.91 1.25 5.77
N GLU A 48 11.68 0.77 6.77
CA GLU A 48 12.70 -0.26 6.58
C GLU A 48 12.13 -1.67 6.48
N HIS A 49 10.83 -1.85 6.77
CA HIS A 49 10.20 -3.16 6.65
C HIS A 49 10.20 -3.64 5.19
N PRO A 50 10.46 -4.93 4.90
CA PRO A 50 10.54 -5.47 3.53
C PRO A 50 9.34 -5.12 2.64
N VAL A 51 8.13 -5.13 3.20
CA VAL A 51 6.90 -4.71 2.50
C VAL A 51 6.97 -3.26 2.01
N GLN A 52 7.46 -2.32 2.82
CA GLN A 52 7.52 -0.91 2.44
C GLN A 52 8.63 -0.65 1.44
N GLN A 53 9.78 -1.33 1.58
CA GLN A 53 10.83 -1.32 0.59
C GLN A 53 10.35 -1.84 -0.78
N LEU A 54 9.59 -2.95 -0.80
CA LEU A 54 8.97 -3.45 -2.03
C LEU A 54 7.95 -2.47 -2.63
N ASN A 55 7.12 -1.83 -1.80
CA ASN A 55 6.20 -0.80 -2.26
C ASN A 55 6.94 0.37 -2.93
N LEU A 56 8.02 0.85 -2.31
CA LEU A 56 8.88 1.92 -2.82
C LEU A 56 9.52 1.54 -4.16
N LEU A 57 10.15 0.37 -4.23
CA LEU A 57 10.83 -0.10 -5.44
C LEU A 57 9.85 -0.31 -6.60
N ASN A 58 8.69 -0.93 -6.33
CA ASN A 58 7.66 -1.13 -7.34
C ASN A 58 7.10 0.20 -7.85
N LEU A 59 6.82 1.14 -6.95
CA LEU A 59 6.33 2.46 -7.34
C LEU A 59 7.38 3.22 -8.16
N ALA A 60 8.64 3.20 -7.75
CA ALA A 60 9.75 3.83 -8.45
C ALA A 60 9.92 3.27 -9.87
N ALA A 61 9.84 1.94 -10.02
CA ALA A 61 9.91 1.26 -11.32
C ALA A 61 8.74 1.66 -12.23
N LEU A 62 7.51 1.68 -11.70
CA LEU A 62 6.33 2.10 -12.46
C LEU A 62 6.38 3.58 -12.85
N ALA A 63 6.93 4.42 -11.97
CA ALA A 63 7.02 5.86 -12.17
C ALA A 63 8.26 6.31 -12.98
N GLU A 64 9.20 5.39 -13.25
CA GLU A 64 10.51 5.66 -13.90
C GLU A 64 11.31 6.76 -13.18
N VAL A 65 11.36 6.70 -11.85
CA VAL A 65 12.15 7.60 -11.01
C VAL A 65 13.08 6.82 -10.10
N ALA A 66 14.11 7.48 -9.58
CA ALA A 66 14.99 6.86 -8.59
C ALA A 66 14.23 6.65 -7.27
N PRO A 67 14.33 5.48 -6.60
CA PRO A 67 13.71 5.25 -5.30
C PRO A 67 14.12 6.32 -4.28
N ALA A 68 15.41 6.67 -4.26
CA ALA A 68 15.97 7.69 -3.36
C ALA A 68 15.43 9.12 -3.61
N SER A 69 14.82 9.38 -4.77
CA SER A 69 14.23 10.69 -5.06
C SER A 69 12.76 10.80 -4.66
N ILE A 70 12.14 9.74 -4.13
CA ILE A 70 10.74 9.72 -3.71
C ILE A 70 10.64 10.20 -2.26
N PRO A 71 10.05 11.37 -1.98
CA PRO A 71 9.80 11.80 -0.61
C PRO A 71 8.81 10.85 0.06
N VAL A 72 9.07 10.55 1.33
CA VAL A 72 8.23 9.69 2.17
C VAL A 72 7.60 10.55 3.26
N ALA A 73 6.30 10.40 3.44
CA ALA A 73 5.54 10.97 4.55
C ALA A 73 4.70 9.88 5.22
N VAL A 74 4.03 10.23 6.32
CA VAL A 74 3.00 9.37 6.94
C VAL A 74 1.67 10.10 6.84
N ASP A 75 0.65 9.45 6.29
CA ASP A 75 -0.71 9.97 6.23
C ASP A 75 -1.64 9.36 7.30
N GLY A 76 -2.94 9.67 7.22
CA GLY A 76 -3.95 9.22 8.19
C GLY A 76 -4.14 7.70 8.31
N CYS A 77 -3.53 6.89 7.43
CA CYS A 77 -3.53 5.43 7.54
C CYS A 77 -2.27 4.88 8.26
N SER A 78 -1.38 5.75 8.75
CA SER A 78 -0.19 5.40 9.57
C SER A 78 0.83 4.49 8.87
N VAL A 79 0.81 4.45 7.54
CA VAL A 79 1.79 3.73 6.70
C VAL A 79 2.55 4.74 5.84
N PRO A 80 3.75 4.39 5.34
CA PRO A 80 4.50 5.26 4.45
C PRO A 80 3.70 5.64 3.19
N THR A 81 3.69 6.92 2.89
CA THR A 81 3.04 7.53 1.73
C THR A 81 4.13 8.13 0.84
N PHE A 82 4.15 7.71 -0.42
CA PHE A 82 5.18 8.05 -1.39
C PHE A 82 4.71 9.18 -2.31
N ALA A 83 5.44 10.29 -2.33
CA ALA A 83 5.12 11.43 -3.19
C ALA A 83 5.78 11.29 -4.56
N LEU A 84 5.01 11.58 -5.62
CA LEU A 84 5.49 11.61 -7.00
C LEU A 84 5.07 12.91 -7.69
N PRO A 85 5.87 13.42 -8.64
CA PRO A 85 5.39 14.40 -9.61
C PRO A 85 4.17 13.85 -10.35
N LEU A 86 3.18 14.70 -10.63
CA LEU A 86 1.91 14.28 -11.27
C LEU A 86 2.13 13.51 -12.58
N GLN A 87 3.11 13.93 -13.39
CA GLN A 87 3.45 13.25 -14.65
C GLN A 87 3.97 11.82 -14.41
N ALA A 88 4.81 11.62 -13.38
CA ALA A 88 5.33 10.31 -13.02
C ALA A 88 4.23 9.41 -12.46
N ALA A 89 3.32 9.96 -11.63
CA ALA A 89 2.14 9.26 -11.15
C ALA A 89 1.21 8.82 -12.30
N ALA A 90 1.00 9.68 -13.29
CA ALA A 90 0.21 9.34 -14.48
C ALA A 90 0.85 8.22 -15.31
N ARG A 91 2.18 8.24 -15.49
CA ARG A 91 2.93 7.15 -16.15
C ARG A 91 2.79 5.83 -15.39
N ALA A 92 2.98 5.86 -14.07
CA ALA A 92 2.83 4.68 -13.23
C ALA A 92 1.42 4.07 -13.33
N PHE A 93 0.39 4.93 -13.37
CA PHE A 93 -0.99 4.50 -13.53
C PHE A 93 -1.26 3.88 -14.91
N SER A 94 -0.70 4.41 -15.99
CA SER A 94 -0.90 3.86 -17.34
C SER A 94 -0.24 2.49 -17.53
N ARG A 95 0.89 2.23 -16.85
CA ARG A 95 1.66 0.98 -16.97
C ARG A 95 1.09 -0.18 -16.18
N ARG A 96 0.17 0.07 -15.24
CA ARG A 96 -0.49 -1.00 -14.45
C ARG A 96 -1.22 -2.05 -15.29
N ASN A 97 -1.42 -1.82 -16.59
CA ASN A 97 -2.02 -2.76 -17.53
C ASN A 97 -1.01 -3.69 -18.25
N SER A 98 0.32 -3.51 -18.11
CA SER A 98 1.31 -4.29 -18.88
C SER A 98 2.21 -5.22 -18.06
N SER A 99 2.29 -5.07 -16.73
CA SER A 99 3.36 -5.70 -15.92
C SER A 99 2.95 -6.88 -15.03
N PHE A 100 1.65 -7.24 -14.94
CA PHE A 100 1.22 -8.43 -14.19
C PHE A 100 1.45 -9.76 -14.95
N ALA A 101 1.91 -9.71 -16.20
CA ALA A 101 2.11 -10.89 -17.05
C ALA A 101 3.48 -11.58 -16.88
N ASP A 102 4.52 -10.88 -16.43
CA ASP A 102 5.92 -11.39 -16.52
C ASP A 102 6.55 -11.80 -15.17
N GLY A 103 5.83 -11.71 -14.05
CA GLY A 103 6.39 -11.93 -12.71
C GLY A 103 6.43 -13.39 -12.20
N ALA A 104 5.86 -14.35 -12.93
CA ALA A 104 5.73 -15.74 -12.46
C ALA A 104 6.95 -16.63 -12.76
N ALA A 105 8.06 -16.07 -13.28
CA ALA A 105 9.16 -16.87 -13.84
C ALA A 105 10.47 -16.87 -13.03
N ASN A 106 10.55 -16.26 -11.83
CA ASN A 106 11.77 -16.41 -11.04
C ASN A 106 11.54 -16.28 -9.53
N THR A 107 11.27 -17.40 -8.88
CA THR A 107 11.43 -17.56 -7.43
C THR A 107 12.01 -18.96 -7.19
N SER A 108 13.33 -19.08 -7.41
CA SER A 108 14.10 -20.20 -6.87
C SER A 108 14.44 -19.86 -5.43
N LEU A 109 13.89 -20.67 -4.51
CA LEU A 109 14.38 -20.86 -3.15
C LEU A 109 15.80 -21.44 -3.18
#